data_AF-A0A5D4SMH5-F1
#
_entry.id   AF-A0A5D4SMH5-F1
#
_cell.length_a   1.000
_cell.length_b   1.000
_cell.length_c   1.000
_cell.angle_alpha   90.00
_cell.angle_beta   90.00
_cell.angle_gamma   90.00
#
_symmetry.space_group_name_H-M   'P 1'
#
loop_
_entity.id
_entity.type
_entity.pdbx_description
1 polymer ?
#
loop_
_entity_poly.entity_id
_entity_poly.type
_entity_poly.pdbx_seq_one_letter_code
_entity_poly.pdbx_strand_id
1 'polypeptide(L)'
;MWINIESLQVVQAYLFGGVKFLDFLALLMFVDIITGIFKAIKLKRLRSRNALFGYARKMLVFGVIIIANVIDNILGLNGAVAYATVLFYIANEGLSILENLAQIGVKVPTVITEKLHVINKEEEEKDNE
;
A
#
# COMPACT_ATOMS: atom_id res chain seq x y z
N MET A 1 2.80 8.37 -25.07
CA MET A 1 1.48 8.91 -24.66
C MET A 1 1.74 9.87 -23.51
N TRP A 2 1.64 11.17 -23.73
CA TRP A 2 1.86 12.16 -22.67
C TRP A 2 0.64 12.11 -21.75
N ILE A 3 0.83 11.66 -20.50
CA ILE A 3 -0.24 11.64 -19.52
C ILE A 3 -0.59 13.09 -19.19
N ASN A 4 -1.84 13.47 -19.45
CA ASN A 4 -2.31 14.83 -19.24
C ASN A 4 -2.77 15.00 -17.79
N ILE A 5 -2.20 15.94 -17.05
CA ILE A 5 -2.45 16.11 -15.61
C ILE A 5 -3.93 16.39 -15.32
N GLU A 6 -4.62 17.07 -16.24
CA GLU A 6 -6.07 17.31 -16.14
C GLU A 6 -6.88 16.01 -16.21
N SER A 7 -6.47 15.04 -17.04
CA SER A 7 -7.15 13.74 -17.11
C SER A 7 -7.00 12.93 -15.82
N LEU A 8 -5.86 13.07 -15.13
CA LEU A 8 -5.65 12.48 -13.81
C LEU A 8 -6.55 13.10 -12.74
N GLN A 9 -6.74 14.42 -12.77
CA GLN A 9 -7.64 15.11 -11.84
C GLN A 9 -9.10 14.71 -12.05
N VAL A 10 -9.54 14.54 -13.30
CA VAL A 10 -10.90 14.07 -13.61
C VAL A 10 -11.12 12.64 -13.13
N VAL A 11 -10.15 11.74 -13.37
CA VAL A 11 -10.21 10.36 -12.87
C VAL A 11 -10.20 10.33 -11.34
N GLN A 12 -9.36 11.16 -10.72
CA GLN A 12 -9.29 11.27 -9.26
C GLN A 12 -10.63 11.73 -8.67
N ALA A 13 -11.21 12.79 -9.22
CA ALA A 13 -12.51 13.31 -8.79
C ALA A 13 -13.64 12.29 -9.00
N TYR A 14 -13.64 11.57 -10.12
CA TYR A 14 -14.71 10.63 -10.46
C TYR A 14 -14.64 9.32 -9.68
N LEU A 15 -13.44 8.76 -9.48
CA LEU A 15 -13.27 7.48 -8.79
C LEU A 15 -13.18 7.65 -7.26
N PHE A 16 -12.53 8.72 -6.81
CA PHE A 16 -12.17 8.87 -5.39
C PHE A 16 -12.84 10.07 -4.72
N GLY A 17 -13.47 10.99 -5.45
CA GLY A 17 -14.13 12.17 -4.86
C GLY A 17 -13.21 12.98 -3.95
N GLY A 18 -13.75 13.56 -2.88
CA GLY A 18 -13.01 14.37 -1.89
C GLY A 18 -12.23 13.57 -0.83
N VAL A 19 -11.87 12.31 -1.11
CA VAL A 19 -11.19 11.45 -0.15
C VAL A 19 -9.81 12.02 0.21
N LYS A 20 -9.59 12.23 1.51
CA LYS A 20 -8.38 12.88 2.03
C LYS A 20 -7.19 11.92 2.04
N PHE A 21 -5.98 12.47 1.89
CA PHE A 21 -4.68 11.76 2.00
C PHE A 21 -4.38 10.69 0.94
N LEU A 22 -5.16 10.62 -0.13
CA LEU A 22 -4.87 9.73 -1.27
C LEU A 22 -3.49 10.02 -1.90
N ASP A 23 -3.13 11.29 -2.06
CA ASP A 23 -1.82 11.68 -2.61
C ASP A 23 -0.67 11.20 -1.71
N PHE A 24 -0.87 11.24 -0.39
CA PHE A 24 0.11 10.74 0.57
C PHE A 24 0.22 9.22 0.54
N LEU A 25 -0.91 8.51 0.42
CA LEU A 25 -0.90 7.05 0.21
C LEU A 25 -0.16 6.69 -1.08
N ALA A 26 -0.42 7.39 -2.18
CA ALA A 26 0.27 7.16 -3.45
C ALA A 26 1.79 7.41 -3.34
N LEU A 27 2.21 8.45 -2.61
CA LEU A 27 3.62 8.70 -2.30
C LEU A 27 4.24 7.53 -1.53
N LEU A 28 3.57 7.03 -0.48
CA LEU A 28 4.08 5.89 0.29
C LEU A 28 4.18 4.63 -0.56
N MET A 29 3.18 4.34 -1.40
CA MET A 29 3.24 3.21 -2.33
C MET A 29 4.41 3.32 -3.30
N PHE A 30 4.69 4.52 -3.81
CA PHE A 30 5.85 4.77 -4.66
C PHE A 30 7.16 4.51 -3.91
N VAL A 31 7.31 5.02 -2.69
CA VAL A 31 8.48 4.76 -1.83
C VAL A 31 8.63 3.28 -1.53
N ASP A 32 7.53 2.57 -1.27
CA ASP A 32 7.56 1.14 -1.00
C ASP A 32 8.06 0.34 -2.20
N ILE A 33 7.58 0.67 -3.41
CA ILE A 33 8.08 0.05 -4.65
C ILE A 33 9.58 0.26 -4.81
N ILE A 34 10.06 1.49 -4.59
CA ILE A 34 11.50 1.82 -4.68
C ILE A 34 12.32 1.06 -3.63
N THR A 35 11.87 1.02 -2.38
CA THR A 35 12.58 0.29 -1.31
C THR A 35 12.56 -1.22 -1.54
N GLY A 36 11.45 -1.77 -2.07
CA GLY A 36 11.33 -3.17 -2.48
C GLY A 36 12.28 -3.53 -3.62
N ILE A 37 12.50 -2.63 -4.59
CA ILE A 37 13.50 -2.82 -5.66
C ILE A 37 14.91 -2.85 -5.08
N PHE A 38 15.27 -1.91 -4.20
CA PHE A 38 16.58 -1.92 -3.53
C PHE A 38 16.82 -3.20 -2.75
N LYS A 39 15.80 -3.68 -2.03
CA LYS A 39 15.82 -4.98 -1.34
C LYS A 39 16.09 -6.13 -2.31
N ALA A 40 15.34 -6.20 -3.42
CA ALA A 40 15.48 -7.26 -4.40
C ALA A 40 16.87 -7.28 -5.06
N ILE A 41 17.46 -6.10 -5.32
CA ILE A 41 18.84 -5.97 -5.82
C ILE A 41 19.83 -6.49 -4.79
N LYS A 42 19.74 -6.03 -3.53
CA LYS A 42 20.66 -6.44 -2.46
C LYS A 42 20.62 -7.94 -2.20
N LEU A 43 19.43 -8.52 -2.21
CA LEU A 43 19.20 -9.96 -1.99
C LEU A 43 19.39 -10.81 -3.27
N LYS A 44 19.71 -10.19 -4.41
CA LYS A 44 19.85 -10.85 -5.73
C LYS A 44 18.62 -11.68 -6.13
N ARG A 45 17.41 -11.29 -5.70
CA ARG A 45 16.13 -12.00 -5.92
C ARG A 45 15.15 -11.17 -6.76
N LEU A 46 15.58 -10.72 -7.93
CA LEU A 46 14.78 -9.87 -8.83
C LEU A 46 13.61 -10.58 -9.51
N ARG A 47 13.67 -11.91 -9.70
CA ARG A 47 12.66 -12.70 -10.43
C ARG A 47 11.81 -13.58 -9.50
N SER A 48 11.32 -13.02 -8.39
CA SER A 48 10.34 -13.73 -7.57
C SER A 48 8.93 -13.51 -8.12
N ARG A 49 8.21 -14.60 -8.44
CA ARG A 49 6.78 -14.59 -8.79
C ARG A 49 5.94 -13.93 -7.69
N ASN A 50 6.43 -13.96 -6.44
CA ASN A 50 5.78 -13.35 -5.28
C ASN A 50 5.89 -11.81 -5.32
N ALA A 51 6.95 -11.24 -5.93
CA ALA A 51 7.08 -9.78 -6.05
C ALA A 51 6.03 -9.18 -6.99
N LEU A 52 5.77 -9.84 -8.13
CA LEU A 52 4.72 -9.44 -9.06
C LEU A 52 3.32 -9.48 -8.42
N PHE A 53 3.05 -10.51 -7.61
CA PHE A 53 1.78 -10.61 -6.87
C PHE A 53 1.65 -9.51 -5.80
N GLY A 54 2.74 -9.13 -5.14
CA GLY A 54 2.77 -8.02 -4.19
C GLY A 54 2.36 -6.68 -4.84
N TYR A 55 2.91 -6.37 -6.03
CA TYR A 55 2.55 -5.16 -6.76
C TYR A 55 1.12 -5.18 -7.30
N ALA A 56 0.63 -6.35 -7.74
CA ALA A 56 -0.77 -6.50 -8.14
C ALA A 56 -1.73 -6.25 -6.96
N ARG A 57 -1.38 -6.71 -5.75
CA ARG A 57 -2.16 -6.49 -4.52
C ARG A 57 -2.28 -4.99 -4.19
N LYS A 58 -1.23 -4.21 -4.43
CA LYS A 58 -1.23 -2.75 -4.25
C LYS A 58 -2.24 -2.05 -5.17
N MET A 59 -2.44 -2.52 -6.40
CA MET A 59 -3.48 -1.94 -7.29
C MET A 59 -4.90 -2.19 -6.75
N LEU A 60 -5.14 -3.30 -6.05
CA LEU A 60 -6.44 -3.60 -5.45
C LEU A 60 -6.81 -2.66 -4.30
N VAL A 61 -5.82 -2.04 -3.65
CA VAL A 61 -6.03 -1.04 -2.59
C VAL A 61 -6.92 0.11 -3.09
N PHE A 62 -6.66 0.60 -4.30
CA PHE A 62 -7.47 1.64 -4.92
C PHE A 62 -8.92 1.18 -5.15
N GLY A 63 -9.13 -0.08 -5.53
CA GLY A 63 -10.46 -0.67 -5.64
C GLY A 63 -11.21 -0.67 -4.30
N VAL A 64 -10.54 -1.03 -3.21
CA VAL A 64 -11.13 -1.00 -1.86
C VAL A 64 -11.50 0.43 -1.45
N ILE A 65 -10.66 1.41 -1.74
CA ILE A 65 -10.94 2.83 -1.43
C ILE A 65 -12.14 3.34 -2.24
N ILE A 66 -12.26 2.95 -3.51
CA ILE A 66 -13.43 3.30 -4.34
C ILE A 66 -14.71 2.73 -3.71
N ILE A 67 -14.69 1.46 -3.30
CA ILE A 67 -15.84 0.83 -2.64
C ILE A 67 -16.18 1.54 -1.33
N ALA A 68 -15.18 1.87 -0.51
CA ALA A 68 -15.37 2.61 0.74
C ALA A 68 -16.01 3.99 0.50
N ASN A 69 -15.56 4.71 -0.53
CA ASN A 69 -16.17 5.99 -0.93
C ASN A 69 -17.62 5.81 -1.40
N VAL A 70 -17.93 4.76 -2.17
CA VAL A 70 -19.32 4.45 -2.57
C VAL A 70 -20.20 4.19 -1.34
N ILE A 71 -19.69 3.45 -0.35
CA ILE A 71 -20.39 3.19 0.91
C ILE A 71 -20.67 4.51 1.65
N ASP A 72 -19.68 5.40 1.75
CA ASP A 72 -19.86 6.71 2.39
C ASP A 72 -20.96 7.54 1.71
N ASN A 73 -21.03 7.51 0.37
CA ASN A 73 -22.04 8.23 -0.40
C ASN A 73 -23.44 7.64 -0.19
N ILE A 74 -23.58 6.31 -0.18
CA ILE A 74 -24.87 5.64 0.04
C ILE A 74 -25.39 5.88 1.46
N LEU A 75 -24.49 5.83 2.46
CA LEU A 75 -24.84 5.92 3.88
C LEU A 75 -24.81 7.35 4.43
N GLY A 76 -24.39 8.34 3.63
CA GLY A 76 -24.29 9.74 4.07
C GLY A 76 -23.22 9.98 5.14
N LEU A 77 -22.14 9.18 5.14
CA LEU A 77 -21.10 9.18 6.19
C LEU A 77 -20.01 10.24 5.98
N ASN A 78 -20.18 11.15 5.01
CA ASN A 78 -19.27 12.27 4.73
C ASN A 78 -17.79 11.85 4.54
N GLY A 79 -17.54 10.68 3.96
CA GLY A 79 -16.20 10.18 3.67
C GLY A 79 -15.48 9.53 4.85
N ALA A 80 -16.18 9.25 5.96
CA ALA A 80 -15.56 8.68 7.16
C ALA A 80 -14.96 7.28 6.91
N VAL A 81 -15.66 6.42 6.17
CA VAL A 81 -15.21 5.06 5.88
C VAL A 81 -14.00 5.09 4.97
N ALA A 82 -14.06 5.82 3.86
CA ALA A 82 -12.97 6.00 2.92
C ALA A 82 -11.74 6.62 3.59
N TYR A 83 -11.93 7.60 4.47
CA TYR A 83 -10.84 8.18 5.25
C TYR A 83 -10.16 7.15 6.15
N ALA A 84 -10.95 6.37 6.90
CA ALA A 84 -10.40 5.30 7.75
C ALA A 84 -9.68 4.23 6.92
N THR A 85 -10.23 3.86 5.77
CA THR A 85 -9.61 2.92 4.82
C THR A 85 -8.27 3.45 4.30
N VAL A 86 -8.19 4.73 3.91
CA VAL A 86 -6.92 5.33 3.46
C VAL A 86 -5.88 5.34 4.58
N LEU A 87 -6.26 5.71 5.82
CA LEU A 87 -5.34 5.66 6.96
C LEU A 87 -4.83 4.25 7.26
N PHE A 88 -5.70 3.25 7.17
CA PHE A 88 -5.32 1.85 7.32
C PHE A 88 -4.26 1.44 6.29
N TYR A 89 -4.46 1.79 5.02
CA TYR A 89 -3.49 1.48 3.98
C TYR A 89 -2.20 2.30 4.09
N ILE A 90 -2.25 3.55 4.55
CA ILE A 90 -1.06 4.34 4.88
C ILE A 90 -0.21 3.61 5.92
N ALA A 91 -0.83 3.08 6.98
CA ALA A 91 -0.12 2.32 8.00
C ALA A 91 0.51 1.04 7.42
N ASN A 92 -0.22 0.33 6.56
CA ASN A 92 0.28 -0.89 5.91
C ASN A 92 1.47 -0.60 4.98
N GLU A 93 1.41 0.46 4.17
CA GLU A 93 2.52 0.87 3.31
C GLU A 93 3.73 1.30 4.14
N GLY A 94 3.51 2.01 5.25
CA GLY A 94 4.57 2.36 6.20
C GLY A 94 5.25 1.12 6.79
N LEU A 95 4.50 0.09 7.18
CA LEU A 95 5.06 -1.18 7.66
C LEU A 95 5.87 -1.90 6.57
N SER A 96 5.37 -1.95 5.34
CA SER A 96 6.06 -2.58 4.21
C SER A 96 7.41 -1.90 3.90
N ILE A 97 7.44 -0.56 3.93
CA ILE A 97 8.67 0.22 3.76
C ILE A 97 9.67 -0.14 4.86
N LEU A 98 9.23 -0.16 6.12
CA LEU A 98 10.10 -0.45 7.26
C LEU A 98 10.67 -1.87 7.18
N GLU A 99 9.87 -2.84 6.74
CA GLU A 99 10.34 -4.19 6.47
C GLU A 99 11.42 -4.22 5.38
N ASN A 100 11.17 -3.53 4.25
CA ASN A 100 12.14 -3.44 3.15
C ASN A 100 13.46 -2.81 3.63
N LEU A 101 13.38 -1.74 4.42
CA LEU A 101 14.53 -1.05 5.01
C LEU A 101 15.31 -1.94 6.00
N ALA A 102 14.61 -2.67 6.87
CA ALA A 102 15.22 -3.60 7.82
C ALA A 102 16.01 -4.70 7.10
N GLN A 103 15.44 -5.28 6.04
CA GLN A 103 16.12 -6.33 5.25
C GLN A 103 17.35 -5.81 4.49
N ILE A 104 17.43 -4.51 4.19
CA ILE A 104 18.64 -3.89 3.62
C ILE A 104 19.60 -3.32 4.68
N GLY A 105 19.37 -3.57 5.97
CA GLY A 105 20.29 -3.23 7.05
C GLY A 105 20.19 -1.80 7.58
N VAL A 106 19.09 -1.10 7.28
CA VAL A 106 18.77 0.18 7.93
C VAL A 106 18.30 -0.10 9.35
N LYS A 107 18.77 0.69 10.32
CA LYS A 107 18.34 0.54 11.72
C LYS A 107 16.87 0.93 11.86
N VAL A 108 16.02 -0.05 12.15
CA VAL A 108 14.59 0.11 12.42
C VAL A 108 14.32 -0.21 13.90
N PRO A 109 13.40 0.48 14.58
CA PRO A 109 13.03 0.16 15.96
C PRO A 109 12.62 -1.30 16.13
N THR A 110 13.10 -1.95 17.19
CA THR A 110 12.86 -3.38 17.49
C THR A 110 11.37 -3.72 17.60
N VAL A 111 10.57 -2.83 18.18
CA VAL A 111 9.10 -2.98 18.31
C VAL A 111 8.42 -3.24 16.96
N ILE A 112 8.92 -2.62 15.89
CA ILE A 112 8.38 -2.77 14.54
C ILE A 112 8.86 -4.07 13.92
N THR A 113 10.14 -4.41 14.14
CA THR A 113 10.78 -5.63 13.63
C THR A 113 10.17 -6.91 14.22
N GLU A 114 9.79 -6.89 15.50
CA GLU A 114 9.12 -7.98 16.20
C GLU A 114 7.69 -8.18 15.69
N LYS A 115 6.92 -7.09 15.53
CA LYS A 115 5.55 -7.16 15.00
C LYS A 115 5.52 -7.67 13.56
N LEU A 116 6.49 -7.28 12.73
CA LEU A 116 6.64 -7.78 11.36
C LEU A 116 6.94 -9.28 11.31
N HIS A 117 7.82 -9.79 12.20
CA HIS A 117 8.14 -11.22 12.27
C HIS A 117 6.93 -12.09 12.67
N VAL A 118 6.05 -11.58 13.53
CA VAL A 118 4.83 -12.29 13.93
C VAL A 118 3.86 -12.42 12.75
N ILE A 119 3.65 -11.34 11.98
CA ILE A 119 2.74 -11.34 10.81
C ILE A 119 3.23 -12.30 9.72
N ASN A 120 4.52 -12.30 9.39
CA ASN A 120 5.08 -13.22 8.38
C ASN A 120 4.91 -14.69 8.77
N LYS A 121 4.96 -15.00 10.07
CA LYS A 121 4.80 -16.37 10.58
C LYS A 121 3.35 -16.86 10.44
N GLU A 122 2.38 -15.96 10.66
CA GLU A 122 0.95 -16.26 10.46
C GLU A 122 0.56 -16.38 8.97
N GLU A 123 1.22 -15.65 8.06
CA GLU A 123 1.01 -15.80 6.61
C GLU A 123 1.57 -17.14 6.07
N GLU A 124 2.74 -17.57 6.53
CA GLU A 124 3.33 -18.87 6.15
C GLU A 124 2.51 -20.07 6.66
N GLU A 125 1.88 -19.97 7.83
CA GLU A 125 0.99 -21.02 8.35
C GLU A 125 -0.31 -21.15 7.55
N LYS A 126 -0.83 -20.05 6.98
CA LYS A 126 -2.06 -20.05 6.17
C LYS A 126 -1.87 -20.52 4.73
N ASP A 127 -0.67 -20.36 4.16
CA ASP A 127 -0.35 -20.87 2.82
C ASP A 127 -0.05 -22.38 2.80
N ASN A 128 0.09 -23.01 3.98
CA ASN A 128 0.36 -24.45 4.15
C ASN A 128 -0.87 -25.27 4.56
N GLU A 129 -2.06 -24.66 4.58
CA GLU A 129 -3.36 -25.28 4.88
C GLU A 129 -4.28 -25.27 3.64
#